data_AF-A0A060W2Q1-F1
#
_entry.id   AF-A0A060W2Q1-F1
#
_cell.length_a   1.000
_cell.length_b   1.000
_cell.length_c   1.000
_cell.angle_alpha   90.00
_cell.angle_beta   90.00
_cell.angle_gamma   90.00
#
_symmetry.space_group_name_H-M   'P 1'
#
loop_
_entity.id
_entity.type
_entity.pdbx_description
1 polymer ?
#
loop_
_entity_poly.entity_id
_entity_poly.type
_entity_poly.pdbx_seq_one_letter_code
_entity_poly.pdbx_strand_id
1 'polypeptide(L)'
;MSLCASPVFSPSTLSSFPTLSEACVCVCVLCCSPEGETLRERECVWEQQQQEEQQEVRLDSTGLFHWCPPVPLKDISLTRQSASTLALQDHVVVCVFGDGGSSLLGLGDFMMPLRASSLTAPELRTVVFLGDPHYFSREWPNIQYFPHIYFLPGSPLCGADLRALRVERCAMVVVLSSLSSSSDIEPSMQDKETIHFCVNLYHIRFSPEPGPRCTLSHTQSHGHGQGLELGHGFGGHNHGLSHDTLDFSHIPTIPEKAEVTPAHSAGTTVPLLVELVNSSNVCFVNEADSQEDSSSLTLSQAFSVGSVFSVDLLDSLMAATYFNANVPGLICTLVTGGDTPLLEAQLAEDNQLRGGEMSVKMWALRQRSKLAQLALQDEPLCSLAVSFYY
;
A
#
# COMPACT_ATOMS: atom_id res chain seq x y z
N MET A 1 -19.87 59.32 -0.16
CA MET A 1 -20.25 58.53 -1.35
C MET A 1 -19.05 58.45 -2.27
N SER A 2 -18.64 57.21 -2.58
CA SER A 2 -18.06 56.71 -3.84
C SER A 2 -16.96 57.46 -4.62
N LEU A 3 -15.83 56.75 -4.74
CA LEU A 3 -15.21 56.18 -5.96
C LEU A 3 -14.31 57.01 -6.90
N CYS A 4 -13.37 56.20 -7.47
CA CYS A 4 -12.54 56.35 -8.68
C CYS A 4 -11.20 57.11 -8.51
N ALA A 5 -10.07 56.72 -9.08
CA ALA A 5 -9.64 55.59 -9.93
C ALA A 5 -8.09 55.57 -9.95
N SER A 6 -7.51 54.45 -10.40
CA SER A 6 -6.06 54.16 -10.49
C SER A 6 -5.26 55.09 -11.41
N PRO A 7 -3.91 55.07 -11.33
CA PRO A 7 -3.16 54.85 -12.57
C PRO A 7 -1.96 53.88 -12.46
N VAL A 8 -1.60 53.45 -13.67
CA VAL A 8 -0.58 52.52 -14.15
C VAL A 8 0.85 52.98 -13.82
N PHE A 9 1.75 52.03 -13.55
CA PHE A 9 3.21 52.25 -13.52
C PHE A 9 3.96 51.20 -14.35
N SER A 10 4.89 51.69 -15.17
CA SER A 10 6.02 50.96 -15.74
C SER A 10 7.21 51.95 -15.84
N PRO A 11 8.45 51.50 -16.09
CA PRO A 11 9.44 51.31 -15.02
C PRO A 11 10.75 52.07 -15.28
N SER A 12 11.45 52.49 -14.21
CA SER A 12 12.88 52.83 -14.32
C SER A 12 13.61 52.83 -12.97
N THR A 13 14.38 51.75 -12.81
CA THR A 13 15.77 51.67 -12.29
C THR A 13 16.12 51.94 -10.82
N LEU A 14 16.79 50.89 -10.30
CA LEU A 14 17.82 50.81 -9.23
C LEU A 14 17.24 50.70 -7.81
N SER A 15 17.60 49.73 -6.97
CA SER A 15 18.71 48.76 -6.95
C SER A 15 18.51 47.81 -5.76
N SER A 16 19.11 46.62 -5.82
CA SER A 16 19.37 45.66 -4.71
C SER A 16 18.15 44.99 -4.03
N PHE A 17 17.81 43.79 -4.53
CA PHE A 17 17.10 42.76 -3.76
C PHE A 17 18.10 41.68 -3.32
N PRO A 18 18.07 41.19 -2.06
CA PRO A 18 18.77 39.97 -1.70
C PRO A 18 18.10 38.77 -2.39
N THR A 19 18.92 37.77 -2.68
CA THR A 19 18.58 36.50 -3.31
C THR A 19 17.47 35.77 -2.54
N LEU A 20 16.37 35.46 -3.22
CA LEU A 20 15.32 34.53 -2.78
C LEU A 20 15.87 33.09 -2.79
N SER A 21 16.67 32.75 -1.79
CA SER A 21 16.65 31.41 -1.20
C SER A 21 15.82 31.52 0.07
N GLU A 22 14.97 30.52 0.33
CA GLU A 22 14.11 30.41 1.52
C GLU A 22 12.79 31.19 1.45
N ALA A 23 11.82 30.58 0.79
CA ALA A 23 10.42 30.67 1.21
C ALA A 23 9.70 29.41 0.74
N CYS A 24 9.87 28.32 1.49
CA CYS A 24 8.97 27.18 1.40
C CYS A 24 7.63 27.63 2.00
N VAL A 25 6.68 28.02 1.16
CA VAL A 25 5.32 28.34 1.61
C VAL A 25 4.63 27.02 1.91
N CYS A 26 4.81 26.54 3.15
CA CYS A 26 4.01 25.47 3.70
C CYS A 26 2.65 26.06 4.07
N VAL A 27 1.58 25.61 3.41
CA VAL A 27 0.20 25.93 3.82
C VAL A 27 -0.10 25.08 5.06
N CYS A 28 0.40 25.51 6.21
CA CYS A 28 -0.04 24.99 7.51
C CYS A 28 -1.38 25.65 7.86
N VAL A 29 -2.42 24.84 8.01
CA VAL A 29 -3.66 25.26 8.67
C VAL A 29 -3.30 25.59 10.12
N LEU A 30 -3.22 26.88 10.43
CA LEU A 30 -2.98 27.41 11.77
C LEU A 30 -4.21 27.16 12.65
N CYS A 31 -4.22 26.03 13.37
CA CYS A 31 -5.00 25.92 14.60
C CYS A 31 -4.16 26.55 15.73
N CYS A 32 -4.51 27.79 16.11
CA CYS A 32 -3.95 28.44 17.30
C CYS A 32 -4.39 27.68 18.56
N SER A 33 -3.45 27.02 19.23
CA SER A 33 -3.59 26.62 20.64
C SER A 33 -3.33 27.86 21.54
N PRO A 34 -4.08 28.08 22.64
CA PRO A 34 -3.98 29.28 23.45
C PRO A 34 -2.87 29.27 24.51
N GLU A 35 -1.95 28.29 24.50
CA GLU A 35 -0.87 28.20 25.49
C GLU A 35 0.49 28.42 24.83
N GLY A 36 1.20 29.42 25.33
CA GLY A 36 2.40 29.99 24.72
C GLY A 36 3.62 29.08 24.77
N GLU A 37 3.76 28.22 23.76
CA GLU A 37 5.03 27.62 23.37
C GLU A 37 5.70 28.50 22.31
N THR A 38 6.98 28.81 22.50
CA THR A 38 7.71 29.67 21.57
C THR A 38 8.08 28.90 20.29
N LEU A 39 7.95 29.53 19.12
CA LEU A 39 8.24 28.94 17.80
C LEU A 39 9.59 28.20 17.73
N ARG A 40 10.60 28.66 18.49
CA ARG A 40 11.95 28.08 18.54
C ARG A 40 12.02 26.72 19.22
N GLU A 41 11.20 26.46 20.22
CA GLU A 41 11.18 25.16 20.90
C GLU A 41 10.54 24.09 20.03
N ARG A 42 9.56 24.48 19.20
CA ARG A 42 9.01 23.59 18.17
C ARG A 42 10.05 23.27 17.12
N GLU A 43 10.72 24.27 16.55
CA GLU A 43 11.80 24.09 15.56
C GLU A 43 12.87 23.08 16.02
N CYS A 44 13.36 23.18 17.27
CA CYS A 44 14.35 22.24 17.80
C CYS A 44 13.83 20.80 18.00
N VAL A 45 12.56 20.60 18.35
CA VAL A 45 11.97 19.26 18.49
C VAL A 45 11.79 18.60 17.11
N TRP A 46 11.39 19.36 16.08
CA TRP A 46 11.34 18.87 14.70
C TRP A 46 12.73 18.58 14.14
N GLU A 47 13.74 19.40 14.43
CA GLU A 47 15.13 19.18 14.01
C GLU A 47 15.76 17.94 14.69
N GLN A 48 15.43 17.67 15.96
CA GLN A 48 15.90 16.47 16.67
C GLN A 48 15.18 15.20 16.23
N GLN A 49 13.87 15.22 15.99
CA GLN A 49 13.14 14.09 15.38
C GLN A 49 13.61 13.83 13.94
N GLN A 50 13.91 14.89 13.17
CA GLN A 50 14.52 14.74 11.85
C GLN A 50 15.92 14.13 11.94
N GLN A 51 16.73 14.42 12.96
CA GLN A 51 18.07 13.84 13.13
C GLN A 51 18.05 12.36 13.55
N GLU A 52 17.03 11.89 14.27
CA GLU A 52 16.86 10.46 14.58
C GLU A 52 16.24 9.69 13.40
N GLU A 53 15.28 10.27 12.65
CA GLU A 53 14.79 9.71 11.38
C GLU A 53 15.85 9.70 10.26
N GLN A 54 16.83 10.61 10.33
CA GLN A 54 17.95 10.74 9.37
C GLN A 54 18.86 9.51 9.31
N GLN A 55 18.83 8.62 10.31
CA GLN A 55 19.75 7.49 10.40
C GLN A 55 19.25 6.20 9.73
N GLU A 56 17.95 6.10 9.39
CA GLU A 56 17.34 4.85 8.90
C GLU A 56 16.81 4.91 7.45
N VAL A 57 16.52 6.10 6.91
CA VAL A 57 15.98 6.23 5.55
C VAL A 57 17.10 6.10 4.51
N ARG A 58 17.10 4.98 3.77
CA ARG A 58 17.98 4.76 2.61
C ARG A 58 17.21 5.01 1.32
N LEU A 59 17.79 5.80 0.43
CA LEU A 59 17.20 6.13 -0.87
C LEU A 59 18.08 5.60 -2.00
N ASP A 60 17.48 5.52 -3.18
CA ASP A 60 18.21 5.24 -4.40
C ASP A 60 19.11 6.43 -4.80
N SER A 61 19.97 6.23 -5.79
CA SER A 61 20.94 7.22 -6.24
C SER A 61 20.33 8.48 -6.85
N THR A 62 19.07 8.44 -7.25
CA THR A 62 18.31 9.61 -7.70
C THR A 62 17.60 10.34 -6.55
N GLY A 63 17.39 9.67 -5.41
CA GLY A 63 16.64 10.19 -4.26
C GLY A 63 15.12 10.16 -4.43
N LEU A 64 14.61 9.43 -5.42
CA LEU A 64 13.19 9.36 -5.76
C LEU A 64 12.47 8.22 -5.04
N PHE A 65 13.19 7.16 -4.64
CA PHE A 65 12.60 5.96 -4.06
C PHE A 65 13.36 5.48 -2.83
N HIS A 66 12.63 4.84 -1.91
CA HIS A 66 13.20 4.09 -0.79
C HIS A 66 13.91 2.85 -1.32
N TRP A 67 15.12 2.62 -0.81
CA TRP A 67 16.03 1.60 -1.31
C TRP A 67 16.62 0.78 -0.18
N CYS A 68 16.82 -0.51 -0.41
CA CYS A 68 17.57 -1.40 0.45
C CYS A 68 18.59 -2.21 -0.37
N PRO A 69 19.65 -2.72 0.26
CA PRO A 69 20.53 -3.68 -0.41
C PRO A 69 19.71 -4.90 -0.87
N PRO A 70 20.14 -5.59 -1.94
CA PRO A 70 19.42 -6.71 -2.50
C PRO A 70 19.23 -7.81 -1.45
N VAL A 71 17.98 -8.17 -1.17
CA VAL A 71 17.61 -9.23 -0.24
C VAL A 71 17.42 -10.53 -1.03
N PRO A 72 17.94 -11.69 -0.57
CA PRO A 72 17.70 -12.94 -1.26
C PRO A 72 16.26 -13.41 -1.04
N LEU A 73 15.64 -14.00 -2.07
CA LEU A 73 14.24 -14.42 -2.06
C LEU A 73 13.86 -15.33 -0.88
N LYS A 74 14.78 -16.18 -0.43
CA LYS A 74 14.58 -17.08 0.71
C LYS A 74 14.27 -16.35 2.02
N ASP A 75 14.80 -15.14 2.21
CA ASP A 75 14.69 -14.41 3.48
C ASP A 75 13.34 -13.69 3.59
N ILE A 76 12.71 -13.38 2.45
CA ILE A 76 11.37 -12.78 2.40
C ILE A 76 10.25 -13.81 2.19
N SER A 77 10.61 -15.07 1.90
CA SER A 77 9.65 -16.14 1.63
C SER A 77 9.02 -16.64 2.92
N LEU A 78 7.69 -16.53 3.00
CA LEU A 78 6.88 -16.93 4.13
C LEU A 78 6.35 -18.35 3.96
N THR A 79 6.09 -19.00 5.09
CA THR A 79 5.18 -20.14 5.15
C THR A 79 3.81 -19.65 5.61
N ARG A 80 2.77 -20.45 5.41
CA ARG A 80 1.42 -20.12 5.91
C ARG A 80 1.40 -19.88 7.44
N GLN A 81 2.25 -20.60 8.17
CA GLN A 81 2.39 -20.47 9.63
C GLN A 81 3.06 -19.14 9.99
N SER A 82 4.20 -18.82 9.35
CA SER A 82 4.91 -17.56 9.62
C SER A 82 4.10 -16.34 9.18
N ALA A 83 3.36 -16.43 8.08
CA ALA A 83 2.40 -15.42 7.63
C ALA A 83 1.31 -15.17 8.69
N SER A 84 0.73 -16.23 9.26
CA SER A 84 -0.33 -16.10 10.28
C SER A 84 0.16 -15.46 11.59
N THR A 85 1.44 -15.68 11.92
CA THR A 85 2.09 -15.06 13.10
C THR A 85 2.46 -13.60 12.87
N LEU A 86 2.68 -13.19 11.62
CA LEU A 86 2.87 -11.78 11.30
C LEU A 86 1.53 -11.05 11.55
N ALA A 87 1.57 -10.02 12.39
CA ALA A 87 0.40 -9.19 12.68
C ALA A 87 0.10 -8.21 11.53
N LEU A 88 -0.07 -8.72 10.31
CA LEU A 88 -0.30 -7.94 9.10
C LEU A 88 -1.59 -7.10 9.23
N GLN A 89 -1.44 -5.78 9.03
CA GLN A 89 -2.52 -4.77 9.05
C GLN A 89 -2.14 -3.63 8.10
N ASP A 90 -3.15 -3.01 7.49
CA ASP A 90 -2.99 -1.91 6.51
C ASP A 90 -1.91 -2.20 5.44
N HIS A 91 -1.86 -3.45 4.98
CA HIS A 91 -0.88 -3.95 4.03
C HIS A 91 -1.52 -4.18 2.66
N VAL A 92 -0.72 -4.26 1.60
CA VAL A 92 -1.20 -4.56 0.24
C VAL A 92 -0.91 -6.02 -0.07
N VAL A 93 -1.91 -6.78 -0.53
CA VAL A 93 -1.73 -8.15 -1.00
C VAL A 93 -1.78 -8.17 -2.52
N VAL A 94 -0.71 -8.62 -3.17
CA VAL A 94 -0.64 -8.69 -4.63
C VAL A 94 -0.72 -10.16 -5.05
N CYS A 95 -1.87 -10.55 -5.57
CA CYS A 95 -2.14 -11.87 -6.11
C CYS A 95 -1.70 -11.92 -7.58
N VAL A 96 -0.72 -12.77 -7.88
CA VAL A 96 -0.17 -12.89 -9.23
C VAL A 96 -0.52 -14.25 -9.82
N PHE A 97 -1.26 -14.22 -10.94
CA PHE A 97 -1.54 -15.39 -11.75
C PHE A 97 -0.51 -15.50 -12.87
N GLY A 98 0.46 -16.40 -12.70
CA GLY A 98 1.48 -16.70 -13.69
C GLY A 98 2.20 -17.99 -13.33
N ASP A 99 2.84 -18.60 -14.31
CA ASP A 99 3.67 -19.80 -14.14
C ASP A 99 5.10 -19.57 -14.65
N GLY A 100 5.95 -20.59 -14.52
CA GLY A 100 7.34 -20.51 -14.98
C GLY A 100 7.51 -20.19 -16.47
N GLY A 101 6.50 -20.42 -17.31
CA GLY A 101 6.51 -20.13 -18.75
C GLY A 101 5.85 -18.81 -19.15
N SER A 102 5.15 -18.14 -18.23
CA SER A 102 4.38 -16.92 -18.50
C SER A 102 5.27 -15.69 -18.71
N SER A 103 4.73 -14.65 -19.36
CA SER A 103 5.46 -13.39 -19.63
C SER A 103 5.63 -12.56 -18.36
N LEU A 104 6.74 -11.85 -18.21
CA LEU A 104 6.93 -10.98 -17.04
C LEU A 104 5.97 -9.79 -17.09
N LEU A 105 5.41 -9.43 -15.94
CA LEU A 105 4.55 -8.27 -15.71
C LEU A 105 5.36 -7.01 -15.46
N GLY A 106 6.60 -7.15 -14.97
CA GLY A 106 7.42 -6.01 -14.60
C GLY A 106 7.03 -5.47 -13.23
N LEU A 107 7.10 -6.30 -12.18
CA LEU A 107 6.69 -5.91 -10.83
C LEU A 107 7.50 -4.75 -10.23
N GLY A 108 8.66 -4.42 -10.82
CA GLY A 108 9.42 -3.22 -10.48
C GLY A 108 8.62 -1.93 -10.68
N ASP A 109 7.91 -1.82 -11.80
CA ASP A 109 7.09 -0.64 -12.14
C ASP A 109 5.91 -0.48 -11.20
N PHE A 110 5.35 -1.59 -10.73
CA PHE A 110 4.32 -1.60 -9.69
C PHE A 110 4.86 -1.14 -8.33
N MET A 111 6.08 -1.55 -7.97
CA MET A 111 6.67 -1.25 -6.66
C MET A 111 7.21 0.17 -6.54
N MET A 112 7.73 0.77 -7.63
CA MET A 112 8.33 2.11 -7.62
C MET A 112 7.42 3.18 -6.98
N PRO A 113 6.16 3.39 -7.43
CA PRO A 113 5.24 4.35 -6.79
C PRO A 113 5.01 4.11 -5.30
N LEU A 114 4.87 2.83 -4.91
CA LEU A 114 4.61 2.42 -3.53
C LEU A 114 5.82 2.61 -2.60
N ARG A 115 6.97 2.98 -3.17
CA ARG A 115 8.22 3.26 -2.48
C ARG A 115 8.75 4.66 -2.79
N ALA A 116 7.90 5.57 -3.29
CA ALA A 116 8.29 6.95 -3.52
C ALA A 116 8.84 7.63 -2.26
N SER A 117 9.87 8.44 -2.41
CA SER A 117 10.57 9.12 -1.31
C SER A 117 9.72 10.21 -0.63
N SER A 118 8.61 10.62 -1.26
CA SER A 118 7.59 11.49 -0.67
C SER A 118 6.80 10.81 0.46
N LEU A 119 6.82 9.48 0.54
CA LEU A 119 6.28 8.71 1.66
C LEU A 119 7.32 8.65 2.79
N THR A 120 6.87 8.77 4.03
CA THR A 120 7.73 8.54 5.21
C THR A 120 7.84 7.04 5.50
N ALA A 121 8.87 6.62 6.22
CA ALA A 121 9.06 5.21 6.59
C ALA A 121 7.82 4.57 7.26
N PRO A 122 7.10 5.22 8.21
CA PRO A 122 5.88 4.67 8.79
C PRO A 122 4.68 4.65 7.83
N GLU A 123 4.67 5.47 6.78
CA GLU A 123 3.62 5.47 5.74
C GLU A 123 3.82 4.36 4.71
N LEU A 124 5.00 3.73 4.65
CA LEU A 124 5.27 2.64 3.72
C LEU A 124 4.49 1.40 4.13
N ARG A 125 3.43 1.10 3.36
CA ARG A 125 2.69 -0.14 3.52
C ARG A 125 3.55 -1.35 3.15
N THR A 126 3.41 -2.39 3.96
CA THR A 126 3.97 -3.71 3.64
C THR A 126 3.27 -4.26 2.41
N VAL A 127 4.02 -4.82 1.46
CA VAL A 127 3.48 -5.47 0.26
C VAL A 127 3.76 -6.96 0.37
N VAL A 128 2.73 -7.79 0.24
CA VAL A 128 2.86 -9.24 0.27
C VAL A 128 2.43 -9.83 -1.07
N PHE A 129 3.36 -10.44 -1.78
CA PHE A 129 3.08 -11.14 -3.03
C PHE A 129 2.60 -12.56 -2.76
N LEU A 130 1.56 -13.02 -3.45
CA LEU A 130 1.03 -14.37 -3.41
C LEU A 130 0.96 -14.94 -4.83
N GLY A 131 1.64 -16.05 -5.07
CA GLY A 131 1.65 -16.69 -6.39
C GLY A 131 2.65 -17.83 -6.52
N ASP A 132 2.89 -18.24 -7.77
CA ASP A 132 3.79 -19.33 -8.10
C ASP A 132 5.27 -18.95 -7.84
N PRO A 133 6.05 -19.80 -7.14
CA PRO A 133 7.45 -19.51 -6.83
C PRO A 133 8.36 -19.46 -8.05
N HIS A 134 8.07 -20.21 -9.12
CA HIS A 134 8.88 -20.20 -10.34
C HIS A 134 8.67 -18.90 -11.13
N TYR A 135 7.43 -18.43 -11.22
CA TYR A 135 7.14 -17.11 -11.78
C TYR A 135 7.81 -16.00 -10.98
N PHE A 136 7.56 -15.96 -9.66
CA PHE A 136 8.05 -14.87 -8.81
C PHE A 136 9.58 -14.80 -8.74
N SER A 137 10.27 -15.96 -8.80
CA SER A 137 11.74 -16.00 -8.86
C SER A 137 12.33 -15.28 -10.07
N ARG A 138 11.60 -15.22 -11.19
CA ARG A 138 12.03 -14.50 -12.40
C ARG A 138 11.83 -12.99 -12.29
N GLU A 139 10.81 -12.54 -11.55
CA GLU A 139 10.55 -11.13 -11.28
C GLU A 139 11.43 -10.56 -10.15
N TRP A 140 11.84 -11.40 -9.20
CA TRP A 140 12.57 -10.99 -7.99
C TRP A 140 13.78 -10.06 -8.25
N PRO A 141 14.62 -10.28 -9.27
CA PRO A 141 15.75 -9.39 -9.55
C PRO A 141 15.37 -7.91 -9.73
N ASN A 142 14.15 -7.63 -10.21
CA ASN A 142 13.64 -6.28 -10.45
C ASN A 142 13.06 -5.61 -9.18
N ILE A 143 12.78 -6.36 -8.11
CA ILE A 143 12.08 -5.87 -6.91
C ILE A 143 12.89 -6.04 -5.61
N GLN A 144 14.01 -6.77 -5.63
CA GLN A 144 14.84 -7.08 -4.46
C GLN A 144 15.45 -5.87 -3.72
N TYR A 145 15.37 -4.67 -4.31
CA TYR A 145 15.93 -3.43 -3.79
C TYR A 145 14.94 -2.59 -2.97
N PHE A 146 13.71 -3.08 -2.77
CA PHE A 146 12.67 -2.35 -2.06
C PHE A 146 12.40 -2.92 -0.66
N PRO A 147 12.18 -2.06 0.36
CA PRO A 147 11.89 -2.50 1.72
C PRO A 147 10.44 -3.00 1.90
N HIS A 148 10.19 -3.68 3.01
CA HIS A 148 8.85 -4.15 3.44
C HIS A 148 8.10 -4.99 2.40
N ILE A 149 8.81 -5.93 1.76
CA ILE A 149 8.23 -6.90 0.83
C ILE A 149 8.31 -8.30 1.45
N TYR A 150 7.22 -9.04 1.33
CA TYR A 150 7.16 -10.47 1.63
C TYR A 150 6.59 -11.26 0.45
N PHE A 151 6.90 -12.54 0.39
CA PHE A 151 6.38 -13.45 -0.61
C PHE A 151 5.81 -14.71 0.04
N LEU A 152 4.56 -15.05 -0.25
CA LEU A 152 3.96 -16.32 0.14
C LEU A 152 3.86 -17.22 -1.11
N PRO A 153 4.72 -18.25 -1.25
CA PRO A 153 4.56 -19.24 -2.31
C PRO A 153 3.27 -20.01 -2.10
N GLY A 154 2.34 -19.92 -3.05
CA GLY A 154 1.00 -20.47 -2.90
C GLY A 154 0.10 -20.14 -4.07
N SER A 155 -1.21 -20.26 -3.87
CA SER A 155 -2.19 -19.96 -4.91
C SER A 155 -3.16 -18.88 -4.42
N PRO A 156 -3.40 -17.82 -5.21
CA PRO A 156 -4.45 -16.85 -4.90
C PRO A 156 -5.85 -17.45 -4.72
N LEU A 157 -6.12 -18.60 -5.35
CA LEU A 157 -7.40 -19.30 -5.22
C LEU A 157 -7.51 -20.09 -3.91
N CYS A 158 -6.40 -20.31 -3.20
CA CYS A 158 -6.42 -21.02 -1.93
C CYS A 158 -6.90 -20.10 -0.80
N GLY A 159 -8.14 -20.30 -0.34
CA GLY A 159 -8.68 -19.54 0.78
C GLY A 159 -7.94 -19.72 2.12
N ALA A 160 -7.04 -20.70 2.24
CA ALA A 160 -6.16 -20.82 3.42
C ALA A 160 -4.97 -19.86 3.34
N ASP A 161 -4.45 -19.61 2.14
CA ASP A 161 -3.37 -18.64 1.92
C ASP A 161 -3.88 -17.21 2.16
N LEU A 162 -5.06 -16.88 1.62
CA LEU A 162 -5.70 -15.57 1.85
C LEU A 162 -5.97 -15.30 3.33
N ARG A 163 -6.44 -16.30 4.09
CA ARG A 163 -6.63 -16.17 5.54
C ARG A 163 -5.32 -16.00 6.29
N ALA A 164 -4.26 -16.71 5.88
CA ALA A 164 -2.95 -16.58 6.50
C ALA A 164 -2.34 -15.18 6.29
N LEU A 165 -2.67 -14.54 5.17
CA LEU A 165 -2.29 -13.15 4.87
C LEU A 165 -3.19 -12.11 5.54
N ARG A 166 -4.25 -12.52 6.25
CA ARG A 166 -5.19 -11.59 6.90
C ARG A 166 -5.77 -10.56 5.92
N VAL A 167 -6.27 -11.02 4.77
CA VAL A 167 -6.94 -10.14 3.78
C VAL A 167 -8.12 -9.36 4.38
N GLU A 168 -8.67 -9.78 5.52
CA GLU A 168 -9.66 -9.01 6.26
C GLU A 168 -9.11 -7.73 6.92
N ARG A 169 -7.80 -7.51 6.93
CA ARG A 169 -7.11 -6.34 7.48
C ARG A 169 -6.17 -5.66 6.49
N CYS A 170 -6.23 -6.04 5.21
CA CYS A 170 -5.41 -5.41 4.18
C CYS A 170 -5.99 -4.05 3.77
N ALA A 171 -5.12 -3.14 3.34
CA ALA A 171 -5.51 -1.87 2.72
C ALA A 171 -6.12 -2.10 1.33
N MET A 172 -5.58 -3.09 0.59
CA MET A 172 -6.01 -3.42 -0.76
C MET A 172 -5.50 -4.81 -1.16
N VAL A 173 -6.32 -5.54 -1.90
CA VAL A 173 -5.92 -6.71 -2.68
C VAL A 173 -5.81 -6.30 -4.15
N VAL A 174 -4.68 -6.60 -4.78
CA VAL A 174 -4.44 -6.37 -6.21
C VAL A 174 -4.33 -7.70 -6.91
N VAL A 175 -5.00 -7.88 -8.04
CA VAL A 175 -4.96 -9.12 -8.84
C VAL A 175 -4.40 -8.82 -10.22
N LEU A 176 -3.27 -9.46 -10.54
CA LEU A 176 -2.55 -9.31 -11.80
C LEU A 176 -2.46 -10.66 -12.51
N SER A 177 -2.60 -10.65 -13.84
CA SER A 177 -2.54 -11.86 -14.65
C SER A 177 -1.46 -11.78 -15.74
N SER A 178 -0.47 -12.64 -15.60
CA SER A 178 0.67 -12.83 -16.52
C SER A 178 0.39 -13.90 -17.59
N LEU A 179 -0.69 -14.66 -17.43
CA LEU A 179 -1.06 -15.77 -18.30
C LEU A 179 -1.34 -15.24 -19.71
N SER A 180 -0.29 -15.25 -20.54
CA SER A 180 -0.37 -14.86 -21.93
C SER A 180 -1.44 -15.70 -22.60
N SER A 181 -2.40 -15.02 -23.23
CA SER A 181 -3.33 -15.66 -24.14
C SER A 181 -2.52 -16.32 -25.24
N SER A 182 -2.30 -17.65 -25.15
CA SER A 182 -1.95 -18.41 -26.34
C SER A 182 -2.98 -18.04 -27.41
N SER A 183 -2.55 -17.82 -28.64
CA SER A 183 -3.39 -17.33 -29.76
C SER A 183 -4.69 -18.13 -29.98
N ASP A 184 -4.79 -19.30 -29.36
CA ASP A 184 -5.92 -20.23 -29.45
C ASP A 184 -6.98 -20.06 -28.33
N ILE A 185 -6.77 -19.15 -27.36
CA ILE A 185 -7.72 -18.92 -26.26
C ILE A 185 -8.80 -17.94 -26.70
N GLU A 186 -10.05 -18.32 -26.50
CA GLU A 186 -11.22 -17.47 -26.73
C GLU A 186 -11.11 -16.17 -25.90
N PRO A 187 -11.33 -14.98 -26.50
CA PRO A 187 -11.18 -13.70 -25.79
C PRO A 187 -11.97 -13.59 -24.48
N SER A 188 -13.13 -14.24 -24.38
CA SER A 188 -13.95 -14.29 -23.16
C SER A 188 -13.26 -15.03 -22.00
N MET A 189 -12.36 -15.97 -22.30
CA MET A 189 -11.72 -16.85 -21.31
C MET A 189 -10.38 -16.34 -20.80
N GLN A 190 -9.92 -15.17 -21.25
CA GLN A 190 -8.62 -14.60 -20.87
C GLN A 190 -8.54 -14.25 -19.38
N ASP A 191 -9.64 -13.75 -18.81
CA ASP A 191 -9.70 -13.30 -17.41
C ASP A 191 -10.24 -14.35 -16.43
N LYS A 192 -10.33 -15.62 -16.84
CA LYS A 192 -10.99 -16.68 -16.05
C LYS A 192 -10.46 -16.81 -14.62
N GLU A 193 -9.14 -16.67 -14.42
CA GLU A 193 -8.51 -16.84 -13.11
C GLU A 193 -8.76 -15.61 -12.22
N THR A 194 -8.68 -14.41 -12.81
CA THR A 194 -9.03 -13.14 -12.15
C THR A 194 -10.48 -13.13 -11.70
N ILE A 195 -11.42 -13.49 -12.59
CA ILE A 195 -12.85 -13.57 -12.26
C ILE A 195 -13.10 -14.62 -11.18
N HIS A 196 -12.49 -15.81 -11.31
CA HIS A 196 -12.63 -16.87 -10.31
C HIS A 196 -12.09 -16.44 -8.94
N PHE A 197 -11.01 -15.66 -8.91
CA PHE A 197 -10.51 -15.05 -7.68
C PHE A 197 -11.54 -14.10 -7.05
N CYS A 198 -12.13 -13.18 -7.82
CA CYS A 198 -13.14 -12.25 -7.33
C CYS A 198 -14.30 -13.01 -6.66
N VAL A 199 -14.85 -14.00 -7.36
CA VAL A 199 -15.94 -14.85 -6.86
C VAL A 199 -15.51 -15.56 -5.58
N ASN A 200 -14.32 -16.18 -5.56
CA ASN A 200 -13.81 -16.87 -4.39
C ASN A 200 -13.68 -15.93 -3.18
N LEU A 201 -13.08 -14.75 -3.37
CA LEU A 201 -12.90 -13.75 -2.32
C LEU A 201 -14.25 -13.33 -1.72
N TYR A 202 -15.24 -13.01 -2.54
CA TYR A 202 -16.55 -12.57 -2.05
C TYR A 202 -17.31 -13.62 -1.23
N HIS A 203 -17.03 -14.90 -1.48
CA HIS A 203 -17.58 -16.01 -0.70
C HIS A 203 -16.84 -16.26 0.62
N ILE A 204 -15.69 -15.64 0.85
CA ILE A 204 -15.00 -15.72 2.13
C ILE A 204 -15.81 -14.97 3.20
N ARG A 205 -15.94 -15.62 4.36
CA ARG A 205 -16.50 -15.05 5.58
C ARG A 205 -15.42 -15.03 6.65
N PHE A 206 -15.25 -13.87 7.27
CA PHE A 206 -14.31 -13.67 8.35
C PHE A 206 -15.06 -13.74 9.66
N SER A 207 -14.56 -14.57 10.59
CA SER A 207 -15.12 -14.57 11.94
C SER A 207 -14.56 -13.35 12.66
N PRO A 208 -15.39 -12.53 13.31
CA PRO A 208 -14.87 -11.49 14.19
C PRO A 208 -14.08 -12.18 15.29
N GLU A 209 -12.77 -11.92 15.36
CA GLU A 209 -11.97 -12.41 16.48
C GLU A 209 -12.65 -11.95 17.78
N PRO A 210 -12.90 -12.86 18.74
CA PRO A 210 -13.42 -12.45 20.03
C PRO A 210 -12.39 -11.50 20.64
N GLY A 211 -12.79 -10.24 20.86
CA GLY A 211 -11.96 -9.24 21.53
C GLY A 211 -11.40 -9.78 22.85
N PRO A 212 -10.32 -9.18 23.39
CA PRO A 212 -9.65 -9.68 24.57
C PRO A 212 -10.67 -9.97 25.67
N ARG A 213 -10.79 -11.25 26.05
CA ARG A 213 -11.66 -11.71 27.13
C ARG A 213 -11.20 -10.99 28.38
N CYS A 214 -11.84 -9.88 28.70
CA CYS A 214 -11.76 -9.29 30.02
C CYS A 214 -12.28 -10.37 30.96
N THR A 215 -11.36 -11.01 31.69
CA THR A 215 -11.69 -11.91 32.79
C THR A 215 -12.37 -11.06 33.85
N LEU A 216 -13.68 -10.88 33.70
CA LEU A 216 -14.56 -10.45 34.78
C LEU A 216 -14.44 -11.52 35.85
N SER A 217 -13.69 -11.19 36.89
CA SER A 217 -13.63 -11.91 38.15
C SER A 217 -15.04 -11.93 38.74
N HIS A 218 -15.80 -12.97 38.42
CA HIS A 218 -16.99 -13.32 39.17
C HIS A 218 -16.53 -13.87 40.53
N THR A 219 -16.50 -12.99 41.52
CA THR A 219 -16.57 -13.35 42.92
C THR A 219 -18.04 -13.52 43.29
N GLN A 220 -18.32 -14.51 44.16
CA GLN A 220 -19.62 -14.97 44.71
C GLN A 220 -20.13 -16.26 44.06
N SER A 221 -20.60 -17.28 44.79
CA SER A 221 -20.69 -17.54 46.23
C SER A 221 -21.03 -19.02 46.42
N HIS A 222 -20.77 -19.54 47.62
CA HIS A 222 -21.17 -20.86 48.11
C HIS A 222 -22.58 -21.34 47.69
N GLY A 223 -22.67 -22.62 47.35
CA GLY A 223 -23.91 -23.39 47.25
C GLY A 223 -23.63 -24.89 47.09
N HIS A 224 -24.08 -25.67 48.07
CA HIS A 224 -23.96 -27.12 48.25
C HIS A 224 -24.44 -28.01 47.08
N GLY A 225 -23.81 -29.18 46.88
CA GLY A 225 -24.46 -30.33 46.21
C GLY A 225 -23.53 -31.37 45.56
N GLN A 226 -23.24 -32.46 46.30
CA GLN A 226 -23.08 -33.89 45.88
C GLN A 226 -22.66 -34.13 44.40
N GLY A 227 -21.48 -34.68 44.08
CA GLY A 227 -21.00 -36.00 44.46
C GLY A 227 -21.02 -36.92 43.23
N LEU A 228 -19.83 -37.30 42.71
CA LEU A 228 -19.49 -38.59 42.09
C LEU A 228 -18.06 -38.52 41.55
N GLU A 229 -17.17 -39.22 42.24
CA GLU A 229 -15.81 -39.54 41.82
C GLU A 229 -15.82 -40.49 40.62
N LEU A 230 -14.88 -40.31 39.70
CA LEU A 230 -14.09 -41.39 39.12
C LEU A 230 -12.70 -40.84 38.80
N GLY A 231 -11.74 -41.18 39.67
CA GLY A 231 -10.34 -40.90 39.45
C GLY A 231 -9.71 -41.90 38.48
N HIS A 232 -8.73 -41.44 37.72
CA HIS A 232 -7.54 -42.24 37.40
C HIS A 232 -6.37 -41.30 37.15
N GLY A 233 -5.45 -41.27 38.11
CA GLY A 233 -4.13 -40.67 37.96
C GLY A 233 -3.12 -41.70 37.50
N PHE A 234 -2.27 -41.29 36.57
CA PHE A 234 -0.89 -41.75 36.35
C PHE A 234 -0.18 -40.51 35.79
N GLY A 235 0.81 -39.92 36.45
CA GLY A 235 2.10 -40.53 36.80
C GLY A 235 3.12 -40.08 35.76
N GLY A 236 3.75 -38.92 35.99
CA GLY A 236 4.56 -38.22 35.00
C GLY A 236 5.87 -38.90 34.63
N HIS A 237 6.42 -38.51 33.48
CA HIS A 237 7.84 -38.59 33.15
C HIS A 237 8.21 -37.40 32.27
N ASN A 238 9.09 -36.54 32.81
CA ASN A 238 9.79 -35.49 32.07
C ASN A 238 10.87 -36.14 31.19
N HIS A 239 10.85 -35.84 29.89
CA HIS A 239 12.03 -35.95 29.06
C HIS A 239 12.29 -34.60 28.40
N GLY A 240 13.38 -33.96 28.83
CA GLY A 240 13.88 -32.71 28.28
C GLY A 240 14.36 -32.92 26.85
N LEU A 241 13.96 -31.99 25.99
CA LEU A 241 14.61 -31.75 24.72
C LEU A 241 15.19 -30.34 24.76
N SER A 242 16.44 -30.29 24.35
CA SER A 242 17.37 -29.17 24.36
C SER A 242 16.81 -27.92 23.68
N HIS A 243 16.96 -26.82 24.40
CA HIS A 243 16.68 -25.45 24.01
C HIS A 243 17.79 -24.95 23.09
N ASP A 244 17.59 -25.02 21.78
CA ASP A 244 18.37 -24.23 20.82
C ASP A 244 17.74 -22.84 20.75
N THR A 245 18.22 -21.95 21.63
CA THR A 245 17.99 -20.51 21.54
C THR A 245 18.68 -19.96 20.31
N LEU A 246 17.89 -19.67 19.27
CA LEU A 246 18.28 -18.70 18.25
C LEU A 246 17.92 -17.29 18.75
N ASP A 247 18.94 -16.44 18.77
CA ASP A 247 18.94 -15.06 19.22
C ASP A 247 18.20 -14.17 18.19
N PHE A 248 17.01 -13.68 18.55
CA PHE A 248 16.20 -12.77 17.73
C PHE A 248 16.39 -11.34 18.23
N SER A 249 17.56 -10.75 18.02
CA SER A 249 17.86 -9.37 18.43
C SER A 249 17.45 -8.29 17.42
N HIS A 250 16.60 -8.59 16.44
CA HIS A 250 16.04 -7.59 15.51
C HIS A 250 14.58 -7.93 15.15
N ILE A 251 13.68 -7.76 16.10
CA ILE A 251 12.24 -7.63 15.84
C ILE A 251 11.88 -6.17 16.16
N PRO A 252 11.52 -5.33 15.18
CA PRO A 252 10.98 -4.02 15.48
C PRO A 252 9.67 -4.20 16.25
N THR A 253 9.65 -3.74 17.50
CA THR A 253 8.42 -3.64 18.28
C THR A 253 7.64 -2.44 17.74
N ILE A 254 6.52 -2.70 17.07
CA ILE A 254 5.62 -1.67 16.56
C ILE A 254 5.05 -0.89 17.77
N PRO A 255 5.07 0.45 17.79
CA PRO A 255 4.57 1.22 18.92
C PRO A 255 3.07 0.98 19.16
N GLU A 256 2.71 0.84 20.43
CA GLU A 256 1.42 0.44 21.01
C GLU A 256 0.28 1.49 20.85
N LYS A 257 0.22 2.18 19.70
CA LYS A 257 -0.84 3.16 19.41
C LYS A 257 -1.13 3.32 17.92
N ALA A 258 -1.20 2.22 17.17
CA ALA A 258 -1.79 2.24 15.84
C ALA A 258 -3.31 2.16 15.98
N GLU A 259 -4.02 3.13 15.40
CA GLU A 259 -5.47 3.10 15.22
C GLU A 259 -5.83 1.84 14.44
N VAL A 260 -6.49 0.89 15.10
CA VAL A 260 -6.77 -0.43 14.51
C VAL A 260 -7.81 -0.26 13.43
N THR A 261 -7.41 -0.41 12.16
CA THR A 261 -8.35 -0.49 11.05
C THR A 261 -9.36 -1.61 11.33
N PRO A 262 -10.68 -1.33 11.32
CA PRO A 262 -11.68 -2.34 11.62
C PRO A 262 -11.59 -3.46 10.57
N ALA A 263 -11.52 -4.70 11.04
CA ALA A 263 -11.45 -5.85 10.15
C ALA A 263 -12.73 -5.97 9.32
N HIS A 264 -12.56 -6.33 8.05
CA HIS A 264 -13.65 -6.65 7.14
C HIS A 264 -14.41 -7.88 7.63
N SER A 265 -15.74 -7.80 7.67
CA SER A 265 -16.60 -8.91 8.12
C SER A 265 -16.85 -9.95 7.03
N ALA A 266 -16.73 -9.55 5.77
CA ALA A 266 -16.93 -10.38 4.60
C ALA A 266 -15.95 -10.01 3.48
N GLY A 267 -15.63 -10.98 2.62
CA GLY A 267 -14.76 -10.74 1.46
C GLY A 267 -15.30 -9.72 0.47
N THR A 268 -16.62 -9.51 0.41
CA THR A 268 -17.24 -8.44 -0.40
C THR A 268 -16.91 -7.02 0.07
N THR A 269 -16.40 -6.87 1.29
CA THR A 269 -16.01 -5.56 1.85
C THR A 269 -14.52 -5.29 1.77
N VAL A 270 -13.73 -6.27 1.33
CA VAL A 270 -12.28 -6.13 1.16
C VAL A 270 -12.01 -5.27 -0.08
N PRO A 271 -11.22 -4.19 0.01
CA PRO A 271 -10.86 -3.37 -1.14
C PRO A 271 -10.08 -4.21 -2.16
N LEU A 272 -10.57 -4.22 -3.40
CA LEU A 272 -10.06 -5.06 -4.47
C LEU A 272 -9.79 -4.19 -5.70
N LEU A 273 -8.64 -4.39 -6.32
CA LEU A 273 -8.30 -3.88 -7.63
C LEU A 273 -7.91 -5.05 -8.54
N VAL A 274 -8.61 -5.24 -9.65
CA VAL A 274 -8.31 -6.29 -10.62
C VAL A 274 -7.95 -5.73 -11.97
N GLU A 275 -6.94 -6.33 -12.59
CA GLU A 275 -6.62 -6.11 -13.99
C GLU A 275 -7.49 -7.02 -14.87
N LEU A 276 -8.19 -6.43 -15.84
CA LEU A 276 -8.92 -7.15 -16.89
C LEU A 276 -8.25 -6.92 -18.24
N VAL A 277 -7.94 -8.02 -18.92
CA VAL A 277 -7.46 -8.03 -20.30
C VAL A 277 -8.62 -7.76 -21.25
N ASN A 278 -9.77 -8.40 -21.04
CA ASN A 278 -10.96 -8.18 -21.84
C ASN A 278 -11.98 -7.35 -21.06
N SER A 279 -12.15 -6.08 -21.45
CA SER A 279 -13.08 -5.15 -20.81
C SER A 279 -14.55 -5.62 -20.80
N SER A 280 -14.95 -6.49 -21.73
CA SER A 280 -16.31 -7.06 -21.76
C SER A 280 -16.59 -8.02 -20.61
N ASN A 281 -15.55 -8.53 -19.93
CA ASN A 281 -15.69 -9.44 -18.80
C ASN A 281 -16.04 -8.73 -17.47
N VAL A 282 -16.15 -7.40 -17.47
CA VAL A 282 -16.48 -6.62 -16.26
C VAL A 282 -17.77 -7.07 -15.59
N CYS A 283 -18.75 -7.56 -16.35
CA CYS A 283 -20.03 -8.06 -15.82
C CYS A 283 -19.89 -9.29 -14.91
N PHE A 284 -18.74 -9.97 -14.93
CA PHE A 284 -18.45 -11.12 -14.06
C PHE A 284 -17.67 -10.75 -12.79
N VAL A 285 -17.24 -9.48 -12.66
CA VAL A 285 -16.43 -9.05 -11.50
C VAL A 285 -17.27 -8.90 -10.25
N ASN A 286 -18.54 -8.50 -10.35
CA ASN A 286 -19.48 -8.42 -9.22
C ASN A 286 -20.93 -8.65 -9.69
N GLU A 287 -21.81 -8.92 -8.72
CA GLU A 287 -23.23 -9.20 -9.00
C GLU A 287 -24.00 -8.00 -9.56
N ALA A 288 -23.60 -6.76 -9.24
CA ALA A 288 -24.33 -5.57 -9.70
C ALA A 288 -24.15 -5.35 -11.20
N ASP A 289 -22.93 -5.50 -11.71
CA ASP A 289 -22.61 -5.35 -13.13
C ASP A 289 -23.20 -6.48 -14.00
N SER A 290 -23.53 -7.63 -13.39
CA SER A 290 -24.19 -8.74 -14.10
C SER A 290 -25.62 -8.44 -14.55
N GLN A 291 -26.27 -7.47 -13.92
CA GLN A 291 -27.67 -7.10 -14.17
C GLN A 291 -27.81 -5.97 -15.21
N GLU A 292 -26.71 -5.38 -15.65
CA GLU A 292 -26.72 -4.28 -16.61
C GLU A 292 -26.56 -4.80 -18.05
N ASP A 293 -27.42 -4.33 -18.96
CA ASP A 293 -27.36 -4.68 -20.38
C ASP A 293 -26.20 -3.97 -21.13
N SER A 294 -25.46 -3.09 -20.46
CA SER A 294 -24.40 -2.30 -21.07
C SER A 294 -23.04 -2.98 -20.86
N SER A 295 -22.37 -3.33 -21.95
CA SER A 295 -21.01 -3.92 -21.92
C SER A 295 -19.91 -2.85 -21.82
N SER A 296 -20.27 -1.60 -21.50
CA SER A 296 -19.31 -0.50 -21.47
C SER A 296 -18.59 -0.46 -20.13
N LEU A 297 -17.27 -0.73 -20.15
CA LEU A 297 -16.42 -0.70 -18.96
C LEU A 297 -16.58 0.61 -18.17
N THR A 298 -16.59 1.76 -18.85
CA THR A 298 -16.60 3.08 -18.20
C THR A 298 -17.90 3.43 -17.48
N LEU A 299 -18.99 2.72 -17.80
CA LEU A 299 -20.29 2.92 -17.16
C LEU A 299 -20.58 1.87 -16.08
N SER A 300 -19.75 0.83 -15.97
CA SER A 300 -19.89 -0.20 -14.95
C SER A 300 -19.68 0.34 -13.53
N GLN A 301 -20.33 -0.29 -12.56
CA GLN A 301 -20.13 -0.03 -11.15
C GLN A 301 -18.70 -0.39 -10.72
N ALA A 302 -18.19 -1.56 -11.16
CA ALA A 302 -16.84 -2.00 -10.80
C ALA A 302 -15.76 -0.96 -11.19
N PHE A 303 -15.88 -0.38 -12.38
CA PHE A 303 -14.99 0.69 -12.82
C PHE A 303 -15.20 1.98 -12.02
N SER A 304 -16.45 2.39 -11.80
CA SER A 304 -16.79 3.62 -11.09
C SER A 304 -16.31 3.65 -9.63
N VAL A 305 -16.29 2.49 -8.97
CA VAL A 305 -15.76 2.33 -7.61
C VAL A 305 -14.23 2.21 -7.60
N GLY A 306 -13.59 2.05 -8.76
CA GLY A 306 -12.14 1.90 -8.90
C GLY A 306 -11.63 0.49 -8.60
N SER A 307 -12.48 -0.53 -8.75
CA SER A 307 -12.13 -1.94 -8.48
C SER A 307 -11.59 -2.69 -9.70
N VAL A 308 -11.74 -2.13 -10.89
CA VAL A 308 -11.30 -2.72 -12.16
C VAL A 308 -10.43 -1.73 -12.91
N PHE A 309 -9.35 -2.23 -13.48
CA PHE A 309 -8.52 -1.53 -14.44
C PHE A 309 -8.36 -2.38 -15.70
N SER A 310 -8.36 -1.76 -16.88
CA SER A 310 -8.13 -2.46 -18.15
C SER A 310 -7.18 -1.66 -19.03
N VAL A 311 -6.33 -2.38 -19.75
CA VAL A 311 -5.36 -1.80 -20.70
C VAL A 311 -6.07 -1.04 -21.82
N ASP A 312 -7.30 -1.41 -22.18
CA ASP A 312 -8.12 -0.72 -23.19
C ASP A 312 -8.28 0.79 -22.90
N LEU A 313 -8.20 1.20 -21.63
CA LEU A 313 -8.29 2.61 -21.23
C LEU A 313 -7.06 3.41 -21.69
N LEU A 314 -5.90 2.76 -21.83
CA LEU A 314 -4.66 3.39 -22.25
C LEU A 314 -4.64 3.73 -23.74
N ASP A 315 -5.53 3.16 -24.56
CA ASP A 315 -5.67 3.59 -25.96
C ASP A 315 -6.12 5.06 -26.08
N SER A 316 -6.94 5.52 -25.14
CA SER A 316 -7.35 6.93 -25.07
C SER A 316 -6.19 7.86 -24.73
N LEU A 317 -5.18 7.34 -24.00
CA LEU A 317 -3.97 8.09 -23.68
C LEU A 317 -3.17 8.42 -24.94
N MET A 318 -3.12 7.52 -25.93
CA MET A 318 -2.46 7.79 -27.22
C MET A 318 -3.07 8.98 -27.97
N ALA A 319 -4.39 9.14 -27.90
CA ALA A 319 -5.04 10.33 -28.46
C ALA A 319 -4.68 11.59 -27.66
N ALA A 320 -4.65 11.51 -26.33
CA ALA A 320 -4.29 12.64 -25.47
C ALA A 320 -2.84 13.09 -25.67
N THR A 321 -1.90 12.15 -25.83
CA THR A 321 -0.48 12.45 -26.09
C THR A 321 -0.27 13.10 -27.45
N TYR A 322 -1.05 12.71 -28.46
CA TYR A 322 -1.02 13.34 -29.78
C TYR A 322 -1.40 14.84 -29.71
N PHE A 323 -2.43 15.19 -28.94
CA PHE A 323 -2.87 16.59 -28.82
C PHE A 323 -2.01 17.41 -27.87
N ASN A 324 -1.40 16.80 -26.85
CA ASN A 324 -0.58 17.52 -25.89
C ASN A 324 0.63 16.67 -25.44
N ALA A 325 1.80 17.07 -25.90
CA ALA A 325 3.07 16.40 -25.59
C ALA A 325 3.43 16.41 -24.10
N ASN A 326 2.83 17.28 -23.28
CA ASN A 326 3.09 17.35 -21.84
C ASN A 326 2.24 16.35 -21.02
N VAL A 327 1.15 15.82 -21.59
CA VAL A 327 0.25 14.87 -20.89
C VAL A 327 0.98 13.62 -20.39
N PRO A 328 1.76 12.89 -21.21
CA PRO A 328 2.42 11.69 -20.72
C PRO A 328 3.44 12.01 -19.62
N GLY A 329 4.22 13.08 -19.74
CA GLY A 329 5.17 13.49 -18.69
C GLY A 329 4.48 13.85 -17.37
N LEU A 330 3.31 14.51 -17.43
CA LEU A 330 2.50 14.80 -16.25
C LEU A 330 1.96 13.52 -15.60
N ILE A 331 1.38 12.61 -16.39
CA ILE A 331 0.82 11.35 -15.88
C ILE A 331 1.93 10.47 -15.28
N CYS A 332 3.06 10.31 -15.97
CA CYS A 332 4.20 9.57 -15.43
C CYS A 332 4.65 10.19 -14.11
N THR A 333 4.85 11.51 -14.03
CA THR A 333 5.25 12.17 -12.78
C THR A 333 4.27 11.95 -11.63
N LEU A 334 2.97 12.00 -11.90
CA LEU A 334 1.91 11.79 -10.90
C LEU A 334 1.80 10.33 -10.46
N VAL A 335 1.92 9.38 -11.39
CA VAL A 335 1.70 7.95 -11.13
C VAL A 335 2.96 7.27 -10.62
N THR A 336 4.11 7.46 -11.28
CA THR A 336 5.38 6.79 -10.91
C THR A 336 6.05 7.41 -9.70
N GLY A 337 5.55 8.56 -9.23
CA GLY A 337 6.18 9.28 -8.14
C GLY A 337 7.54 9.83 -8.58
N GLY A 338 7.63 10.33 -9.81
CA GLY A 338 8.80 10.97 -10.41
C GLY A 338 9.55 10.06 -11.37
N ASP A 339 9.57 10.47 -12.63
CA ASP A 339 10.38 9.85 -13.67
C ASP A 339 11.44 10.87 -14.08
N THR A 340 12.72 10.52 -13.87
CA THR A 340 13.83 11.40 -14.25
C THR A 340 14.67 10.71 -15.31
N PRO A 341 15.20 11.46 -16.29
CA PRO A 341 16.05 10.87 -17.34
C PRO A 341 17.30 10.19 -16.76
N LEU A 342 17.72 10.56 -15.55
CA LEU A 342 18.80 9.88 -14.82
C LEU A 342 18.38 8.46 -14.41
N LEU A 343 17.17 8.30 -13.87
CA LEU A 343 16.62 7.00 -13.51
C LEU A 343 16.45 6.12 -14.74
N GLU A 344 15.85 6.66 -15.82
CA GLU A 344 15.67 5.93 -17.07
C GLU A 344 17.01 5.45 -17.64
N ALA A 345 18.03 6.31 -17.64
CA ALA A 345 19.37 5.94 -18.11
C ALA A 345 19.99 4.81 -17.26
N GLN A 346 19.83 4.87 -15.92
CA GLN A 346 20.33 3.83 -15.02
C GLN A 346 19.63 2.48 -15.24
N LEU A 347 18.30 2.51 -15.38
CA LEU A 347 17.52 1.31 -15.67
C LEU A 347 17.84 0.75 -17.06
N ALA A 348 18.11 1.60 -18.05
CA ALA A 348 18.51 1.19 -19.39
C ALA A 348 19.91 0.55 -19.43
N GLU A 349 20.84 1.01 -18.58
CA GLU A 349 22.22 0.49 -18.52
C GLU A 349 22.31 -0.83 -17.75
N ASP A 350 21.73 -0.90 -16.55
CA ASP A 350 21.95 -2.02 -15.63
C ASP A 350 20.68 -2.78 -15.23
N ASN A 351 19.50 -2.26 -15.56
CA ASN A 351 18.20 -2.76 -15.09
C ASN A 351 18.16 -2.96 -13.56
N GLN A 352 18.82 -2.08 -12.81
CA GLN A 352 18.95 -2.17 -11.35
C GLN A 352 18.88 -0.79 -10.68
N LEU A 353 18.21 -0.73 -9.53
CA LEU A 353 18.23 0.44 -8.66
C LEU A 353 19.51 0.46 -7.82
N ARG A 354 20.29 1.53 -7.96
CA ARG A 354 21.51 1.74 -7.20
C ARG A 354 21.23 2.57 -5.95
N GLY A 355 21.85 2.22 -4.83
CA GLY A 355 21.76 3.00 -3.59
C GLY A 355 22.46 4.36 -3.73
N GLY A 356 21.87 5.39 -3.12
CA GLY A 356 22.43 6.75 -3.07
C GLY A 356 22.98 7.10 -1.69
N GLU A 357 24.04 7.92 -1.66
CA GLU A 357 24.43 8.61 -0.43
C GLU A 357 23.51 9.82 -0.22
N MET A 358 22.94 9.93 0.98
CA MET A 358 22.00 11.01 1.30
C MET A 358 22.70 12.36 1.21
N SER A 359 22.21 13.23 0.31
CA SER A 359 22.70 14.60 0.16
C SER A 359 21.58 15.61 0.41
N VAL A 360 21.96 16.86 0.76
CA VAL A 360 20.99 17.96 0.98
C VAL A 360 20.09 18.17 -0.25
N LYS A 361 20.62 17.96 -1.47
CA LYS A 361 19.85 18.06 -2.71
C LYS A 361 18.77 16.98 -2.82
N MET A 362 19.04 15.76 -2.38
CA MET A 362 18.06 14.66 -2.37
C MET A 362 16.93 14.94 -1.38
N TRP A 363 17.22 15.62 -0.28
CA TRP A 363 16.20 15.99 0.70
C TRP A 363 15.14 16.93 0.13
N ALA A 364 15.55 17.87 -0.73
CA ALA A 364 14.61 18.74 -1.45
C ALA A 364 13.70 17.95 -2.41
N LEU A 365 14.17 16.84 -2.98
CA LEU A 365 13.37 15.98 -3.86
C LEU A 365 12.28 15.19 -3.11
N ARG A 366 12.34 15.08 -1.78
CA ARG A 366 11.29 14.46 -0.96
C ARG A 366 10.07 15.35 -0.77
N GLN A 367 10.19 16.67 -0.94
CA GLN A 367 9.14 17.66 -0.70
C GLN A 367 8.11 17.73 -1.85
N ARG A 368 7.81 16.58 -2.46
CA ARG A 368 6.86 16.47 -3.57
C ARG A 368 5.46 16.17 -3.05
N SER A 369 4.45 16.64 -3.77
CA SER A 369 3.06 16.34 -3.47
C SER A 369 2.82 14.83 -3.50
N LYS A 370 2.01 14.34 -2.57
CA LYS A 370 1.55 12.95 -2.51
C LYS A 370 0.03 12.89 -2.66
N LEU A 371 -0.46 11.78 -3.19
CA LEU A 371 -1.89 11.51 -3.28
C LEU A 371 -2.35 10.84 -1.98
N ALA A 372 -3.38 11.38 -1.34
CA ALA A 372 -3.98 10.80 -0.15
C ALA A 372 -5.49 11.00 -0.15
N GLN A 373 -6.22 10.03 0.39
CA GLN A 373 -7.63 10.19 0.72
C GLN A 373 -7.73 10.72 2.15
N LEU A 374 -8.58 11.73 2.36
CA LEU A 374 -8.85 12.31 3.67
C LEU A 374 -10.28 11.99 4.04
N ALA A 375 -10.48 11.35 5.19
CA ALA A 375 -11.82 11.07 5.67
C ALA A 375 -12.45 12.37 6.21
N LEU A 376 -13.69 12.66 5.84
CA LEU A 376 -14.36 13.88 6.28
C LEU A 376 -14.67 13.87 7.77
N GLN A 377 -14.70 12.69 8.39
CA GLN A 377 -14.88 12.53 9.83
C GLN A 377 -13.63 12.89 10.65
N ASP A 378 -12.47 12.99 10.01
CA ASP A 378 -11.20 13.25 10.69
C ASP A 378 -10.97 14.76 10.86
N GLU A 379 -10.27 15.14 11.93
CA GLU A 379 -9.82 16.52 12.12
C GLU A 379 -8.77 16.90 11.06
N PRO A 380 -8.80 18.12 10.47
CA PRO A 380 -9.67 19.25 10.78
C PRO A 380 -10.99 19.31 9.98
N LEU A 381 -11.23 18.31 9.12
CA LEU A 381 -12.33 18.32 8.15
C LEU A 381 -13.69 17.99 8.77
N CYS A 382 -13.73 17.36 9.94
CA CYS A 382 -14.95 17.06 10.68
C CYS A 382 -15.85 18.30 10.88
N SER A 383 -15.25 19.48 11.02
CA SER A 383 -15.94 20.76 11.16
C SER A 383 -16.80 21.13 9.93
N LEU A 384 -16.36 20.72 8.73
CA LEU A 384 -17.09 20.93 7.48
C LEU A 384 -18.23 19.92 7.32
N ALA A 385 -18.09 18.71 7.86
CA ALA A 385 -19.12 17.67 7.79
C ALA A 385 -20.42 18.07 8.51
N VAL A 386 -20.34 18.86 9.58
CA VAL A 386 -21.51 19.33 10.37
C VAL A 386 -22.39 20.31 9.57
N SER A 387 -21.84 20.98 8.55
CA SER A 387 -22.60 21.98 7.77
C SER A 387 -23.57 21.37 6.74
N PHE A 388 -23.51 20.06 6.50
CA PHE A 388 -24.38 19.36 5.52
C PHE A 388 -25.64 18.73 6.14
N TYR A 389 -25.85 18.86 7.46
CA TYR A 389 -26.98 18.28 8.18
C TYR A 389 -28.07 19.29 8.61
N TYR A 390 -28.20 20.42 7.91
CA TYR A 390 -29.29 21.40 8.13
C TYR A 390 -30.22 21.56 6.93
#